data_AF-A0AAY4BJR3-F1
#
_entry.id   AF-A0AAY4BJR3-F1
#
_cell.length_a   1.000
_cell.length_b   1.000
_cell.length_c   1.000
_cell.angle_alpha   90.00
_cell.angle_beta   90.00
_cell.angle_gamma   90.00
#
_symmetry.space_group_name_H-M   'P 1'
#
loop_
_entity.id
_entity.type
_entity.pdbx_description
1 polymer ?
#
loop_
_entity_poly.entity_id
_entity_poly.type
_entity_poly.pdbx_seq_one_letter_code
_entity_poly.pdbx_strand_id
1 'polypeptide(L)'
;APSADVLLLKTLLSALHIQTLLSALHIQTLLSALHIQTLLSALHIQTLLSALHIQTLLSALHIQTLLSALHIQTLLCALHIQTLLSALHIQTLLSALHIQTLLSALHIQTLLSALHIQTLLCALHIQTLLSALHIQTLLCALHIQTLLSALHIQTLLSALHIQTLLSALHIQTLLSALHIQTLLSALHIQTLLSALHIQTLLCALHIQTLLSALNVCLQTRAVTDR
;
A
#
# COMPACT_ATOMS: atom_id res chain seq x y z
N ALA A 1 33.36 -12.79 -18.02
CA ALA A 1 32.27 -11.91 -17.53
C ALA A 1 31.02 -12.73 -17.67
N PRO A 2 30.38 -13.21 -16.59
CA PRO A 2 29.10 -13.83 -16.79
C PRO A 2 28.21 -12.69 -17.26
N SER A 3 27.83 -12.77 -18.53
CA SER A 3 26.54 -12.27 -18.96
C SER A 3 25.57 -12.46 -17.80
N ALA A 4 24.88 -11.39 -17.40
CA ALA A 4 23.72 -11.56 -16.56
C ALA A 4 22.80 -12.52 -17.34
N ASP A 5 22.85 -13.81 -17.03
CA ASP A 5 22.10 -14.82 -17.75
C ASP A 5 20.65 -14.60 -17.37
N VAL A 6 19.98 -13.82 -18.20
CA VAL A 6 18.55 -13.61 -18.12
C VAL A 6 17.91 -14.92 -18.55
N LEU A 7 17.38 -15.66 -17.59
CA LEU A 7 16.56 -16.82 -17.87
C LEU A 7 15.22 -16.33 -18.40
N LEU A 8 14.94 -16.64 -19.66
CA LEU A 8 13.68 -16.30 -20.32
C LEU A 8 12.79 -17.54 -20.37
N LEU A 9 11.69 -17.51 -19.62
CA LEU A 9 10.71 -18.55 -19.60
C LEU A 9 9.38 -18.04 -20.18
N LYS A 10 8.93 -18.64 -21.30
CA LYS A 10 7.65 -18.24 -21.88
C LYS A 10 6.47 -18.69 -21.02
N THR A 11 6.44 -19.96 -20.65
CA THR A 11 5.28 -20.55 -19.97
C THR A 11 5.77 -21.47 -18.87
N LEU A 12 5.29 -21.26 -17.65
CA LEU A 12 5.54 -22.13 -16.51
C LEU A 12 4.24 -22.82 -16.08
N LEU A 13 4.11 -24.10 -16.45
CA LEU A 13 2.90 -24.90 -16.29
C LEU A 13 2.91 -25.79 -15.04
N SER A 14 4.08 -26.06 -14.45
CA SER A 14 4.24 -26.92 -13.28
C SER A 14 4.81 -26.16 -12.10
N ALA A 15 4.42 -26.51 -10.88
CA ALA A 15 4.95 -25.85 -9.69
C ALA A 15 6.48 -25.93 -9.60
N LEU A 16 7.14 -24.83 -9.24
CA LEU A 16 8.59 -24.75 -9.14
C LEU A 16 9.01 -24.22 -7.77
N HIS A 17 10.02 -24.84 -7.20
CA HIS A 17 10.65 -24.43 -5.94
C HIS A 17 12.10 -24.04 -6.20
N ILE A 18 12.46 -22.82 -5.83
CA ILE A 18 13.81 -22.29 -5.96
C ILE A 18 14.32 -21.87 -4.58
N GLN A 19 15.45 -22.44 -4.17
CA GLN A 19 16.09 -22.05 -2.92
C GLN A 19 16.75 -20.67 -3.06
N THR A 20 17.62 -20.52 -4.07
CA THR A 20 18.38 -19.30 -4.32
C THR A 20 18.34 -18.99 -5.82
N LEU A 21 17.87 -17.79 -6.17
CA LEU A 21 18.00 -17.25 -7.52
C LEU A 21 18.96 -16.06 -7.50
N LEU A 22 20.11 -16.26 -8.13
CA LEU A 22 21.18 -15.27 -8.25
C LEU A 22 21.12 -14.47 -9.56
N SER A 23 20.46 -15.00 -10.59
CA SER A 23 20.36 -14.39 -11.92
C SER A 23 18.96 -13.82 -12.20
N ALA A 24 18.84 -13.02 -13.25
CA ALA A 24 17.56 -12.39 -13.60
C ALA A 24 16.64 -13.41 -14.26
N LEU A 25 15.36 -13.41 -13.90
CA LEU A 25 14.37 -14.33 -14.46
C LEU A 25 13.23 -13.54 -15.06
N HIS A 26 12.91 -13.83 -16.30
CA HIS A 26 11.83 -13.21 -17.05
C HIS A 26 10.83 -14.29 -17.42
N ILE A 27 9.62 -14.21 -16.86
CA ILE A 27 8.55 -15.16 -17.10
C ILE A 27 7.42 -14.45 -17.85
N GLN A 28 7.04 -14.93 -19.02
CA GLN A 28 5.91 -14.35 -19.75
C GLN A 28 4.58 -14.76 -19.10
N THR A 29 4.40 -16.05 -18.84
CA THR A 29 3.16 -16.58 -18.24
C THR A 29 3.50 -17.60 -17.17
N LEU A 30 3.03 -17.34 -15.95
CA LEU A 30 3.07 -18.26 -14.83
C LEU A 30 1.66 -18.77 -14.54
N LEU A 31 1.40 -20.02 -14.88
CA LEU A 31 0.09 -20.67 -14.73
C LEU A 31 -0.01 -21.53 -13.46
N SER A 32 1.12 -21.74 -12.77
CA SER A 32 1.24 -22.62 -11.61
C SER A 32 2.05 -21.95 -10.50
N ALA A 33 2.14 -22.59 -9.32
CA ALA A 33 2.75 -21.97 -8.15
C ALA A 33 4.28 -21.85 -8.28
N LEU A 34 4.83 -20.69 -7.91
CA LEU A 34 6.27 -20.47 -7.80
C LEU A 34 6.62 -20.11 -6.37
N HIS A 35 7.56 -20.86 -5.79
CA HIS A 35 8.07 -20.58 -4.45
C HIS A 35 9.57 -20.30 -4.51
N ILE A 36 9.97 -19.14 -4.00
CA ILE A 36 11.36 -18.71 -3.97
C ILE A 36 11.75 -18.37 -2.54
N GLN A 37 12.76 -19.04 -2.01
CA GLN A 37 13.25 -18.70 -0.67
C GLN A 37 14.04 -17.39 -0.72
N THR A 38 15.02 -17.27 -1.61
CA THR A 38 15.84 -16.06 -1.75
C THR A 38 15.95 -15.66 -3.22
N LEU A 39 15.54 -14.41 -3.50
CA LEU A 39 15.70 -13.77 -4.80
C LEU A 39 16.67 -12.60 -4.65
N LEU A 40 17.90 -12.78 -5.15
CA LEU A 40 18.97 -11.79 -5.06
C LEU A 40 19.01 -10.85 -6.28
N SER A 41 18.28 -11.18 -7.33
CA SER A 41 18.28 -10.45 -8.61
C SER A 41 16.84 -10.24 -9.13
N ALA A 42 16.66 -9.53 -10.25
CA ALA A 42 15.36 -9.12 -10.75
C ALA A 42 14.49 -10.28 -11.22
N LEU A 43 13.21 -10.27 -10.83
CA LEU A 43 12.18 -11.15 -11.36
C LEU A 43 11.15 -10.30 -12.11
N HIS A 44 11.01 -10.56 -13.41
CA HIS A 44 9.98 -9.96 -14.24
C HIS A 44 8.95 -11.02 -14.61
N ILE A 45 7.68 -10.76 -14.34
CA ILE A 45 6.57 -11.62 -14.73
C ILE A 45 5.57 -10.79 -15.53
N GLN A 46 5.27 -11.20 -16.75
CA GLN A 46 4.24 -10.51 -17.52
C GLN A 46 2.86 -10.88 -16.97
N THR A 47 2.54 -12.15 -16.87
CA THR A 47 1.24 -12.59 -16.36
C THR A 47 1.39 -13.69 -15.33
N LEU A 48 0.72 -13.52 -14.20
CA LEU A 48 0.70 -14.45 -13.10
C LEU A 48 -0.73 -14.81 -12.76
N LEU A 49 -1.09 -16.05 -13.06
CA LEU A 49 -2.45 -16.59 -12.91
C LEU A 49 -2.60 -17.46 -11.66
N SER A 50 -1.50 -17.75 -10.96
CA SER A 50 -1.42 -18.66 -9.82
C SER A 50 -0.74 -17.99 -8.61
N ALA A 51 -0.23 -18.74 -7.63
CA ALA A 51 0.40 -18.18 -6.44
C ALA A 51 1.91 -17.95 -6.65
N LEU A 52 2.41 -16.83 -6.13
CA LEU A 52 3.85 -16.60 -5.97
C LEU A 52 4.17 -16.29 -4.51
N HIS A 53 5.04 -17.14 -3.96
CA HIS A 53 5.56 -16.99 -2.60
C HIS A 53 7.05 -16.67 -2.66
N ILE A 54 7.43 -15.57 -2.02
CA ILE A 54 8.83 -15.18 -1.88
C ILE A 54 9.13 -14.93 -0.41
N GLN A 55 10.11 -15.65 0.15
CA GLN A 55 10.51 -15.38 1.53
C GLN A 55 11.34 -14.09 1.60
N THR A 56 12.39 -13.98 0.79
CA THR A 56 13.25 -12.80 0.76
C THR A 56 13.47 -12.31 -0.66
N LEU A 57 13.17 -11.03 -0.89
CA LEU A 57 13.42 -10.34 -2.14
C LEU A 57 14.38 -9.17 -1.91
N LEU A 58 15.59 -9.29 -2.44
CA LEU A 58 16.68 -8.34 -2.23
C LEU A 58 16.86 -7.34 -3.38
N SER A 59 16.11 -7.47 -4.47
CA SER A 59 16.19 -6.53 -5.59
C SER A 59 14.80 -6.11 -6.14
N ALA A 60 14.47 -6.37 -7.40
CA ALA A 60 13.26 -5.93 -8.03
C ALA A 60 12.33 -7.09 -8.40
N LEU A 61 11.04 -6.91 -8.12
CA LEU A 61 9.97 -7.73 -8.68
C LEU A 61 9.07 -6.84 -9.51
N HIS A 62 8.91 -7.18 -10.78
CA HIS A 62 8.01 -6.46 -11.68
C HIS A 62 6.96 -7.43 -12.22
N ILE A 63 5.70 -7.16 -11.93
CA ILE A 63 4.58 -7.98 -12.40
C ILE A 63 3.65 -7.10 -13.24
N GLN A 64 3.39 -7.49 -14.48
CA GLN A 64 2.42 -6.73 -15.28
C GLN A 64 1.00 -7.06 -14.83
N THR A 65 0.60 -8.33 -14.82
CA THR A 65 -0.72 -8.72 -14.34
C THR A 65 -0.63 -9.83 -13.31
N LEU A 66 -1.33 -9.64 -12.20
CA LEU A 66 -1.45 -10.61 -11.11
C LEU A 66 -2.93 -10.89 -10.85
N LEU A 67 -3.36 -12.11 -11.14
CA LEU A 67 -4.76 -12.55 -11.05
C LEU A 67 -5.05 -13.45 -9.84
N SER A 68 -4.04 -13.65 -8.98
CA SER A 68 -4.10 -14.59 -7.85
C SER A 68 -3.28 -14.04 -6.66
N ALA A 69 -2.67 -14.87 -5.83
CA ALA A 69 -2.02 -14.43 -4.59
C ALA A 69 -0.53 -14.15 -4.78
N LEU A 70 -0.07 -13.02 -4.22
CA LEU A 70 1.33 -12.78 -3.94
C LEU A 70 1.55 -12.72 -2.43
N HIS A 71 2.50 -13.52 -1.94
CA HIS A 71 2.95 -13.41 -0.56
C HIS A 71 4.45 -13.17 -0.52
N ILE A 72 4.85 -12.07 0.11
CA ILE A 72 6.24 -11.73 0.34
C ILE A 72 6.48 -11.54 1.84
N GLN A 73 7.42 -12.29 2.40
CA GLN A 73 7.78 -12.09 3.81
C GLN A 73 8.64 -10.82 3.96
N THR A 74 9.71 -10.70 3.17
CA THR A 74 10.61 -9.55 3.22
C THR A 74 10.91 -9.01 1.83
N LEU A 75 10.67 -7.72 1.65
CA LEU A 75 11.02 -6.98 0.43
C LEU A 75 11.94 -5.81 0.78
N LEU A 76 13.14 -5.83 0.20
CA LEU A 76 14.20 -4.87 0.52
C LEU A 76 14.40 -3.78 -0.55
N CYS A 77 13.92 -3.94 -1.79
CA CYS A 77 14.29 -3.00 -2.87
C CYS A 77 13.13 -2.44 -3.74
N ALA A 78 12.43 -3.24 -4.56
CA ALA A 78 11.28 -2.69 -5.29
C ALA A 78 10.28 -3.77 -5.69
N LEU A 79 9.00 -3.44 -5.58
CA LEU A 79 7.93 -4.19 -6.22
C LEU A 79 7.05 -3.24 -7.03
N HIS A 80 6.97 -3.51 -8.32
CA HIS A 80 6.11 -2.82 -9.25
C HIS A 80 5.07 -3.79 -9.78
N ILE A 81 3.79 -3.45 -9.61
CA ILE A 81 2.67 -4.23 -10.15
C ILE A 81 1.80 -3.31 -10.99
N GLN A 82 1.57 -3.66 -12.26
CA GLN A 82 0.65 -2.87 -13.07
C GLN A 82 -0.80 -3.16 -12.65
N THR A 83 -1.24 -4.42 -12.73
CA THR A 83 -2.59 -4.79 -12.32
C THR A 83 -2.58 -5.93 -11.31
N LEU A 84 -3.34 -5.75 -10.24
CA LEU A 84 -3.53 -6.73 -9.19
C LEU A 84 -5.02 -6.97 -8.99
N LEU A 85 -5.47 -8.18 -9.27
CA LEU A 85 -6.87 -8.61 -9.30
C LEU A 85 -7.18 -9.65 -8.20
N SER A 86 -6.42 -9.63 -7.10
CA SER A 86 -6.55 -10.58 -5.99
C SER A 86 -5.75 -10.09 -4.76
N ALA A 87 -5.11 -10.95 -3.97
CA ALA A 87 -4.53 -10.61 -2.68
C ALA A 87 -3.01 -10.40 -2.75
N LEU A 88 -2.56 -9.30 -2.14
CA LEU A 88 -1.16 -9.03 -1.86
C LEU A 88 -0.92 -9.04 -0.36
N HIS A 89 -0.11 -9.96 0.13
CA HIS A 89 0.36 -9.97 1.50
C HIS A 89 1.85 -9.67 1.56
N ILE A 90 2.21 -8.63 2.31
CA ILE A 90 3.61 -8.31 2.60
C ILE A 90 3.80 -8.17 4.10
N GLN A 91 4.74 -8.92 4.68
CA GLN A 91 5.06 -8.77 6.10
C GLN A 91 5.92 -7.53 6.31
N THR A 92 7.03 -7.42 5.58
CA THR A 92 7.96 -6.30 5.69
C THR A 92 8.32 -5.73 4.33
N LEU A 93 8.11 -4.42 4.17
CA LEU A 93 8.52 -3.66 3.00
C LEU A 93 9.43 -2.50 3.43
N LEU A 94 10.67 -2.55 2.97
CA LEU A 94 11.72 -1.60 3.35
C LEU A 94 11.99 -0.52 2.29
N SER A 95 11.31 -0.56 1.14
CA SER A 95 11.63 0.29 -0.02
C SER A 95 10.41 0.71 -0.88
N ALA A 96 10.30 0.39 -2.17
CA ALA A 96 9.21 0.91 -2.99
C ALA A 96 8.17 -0.17 -3.31
N LEU A 97 6.89 0.14 -3.05
CA LEU A 97 5.77 -0.54 -3.68
C LEU A 97 5.06 0.44 -4.62
N HIS A 98 4.95 0.07 -5.89
CA HIS A 98 4.17 0.80 -6.85
C HIS A 98 3.10 -0.13 -7.43
N ILE A 99 1.83 0.26 -7.30
CA ILE A 99 0.71 -0.47 -7.89
C ILE A 99 -0.11 0.48 -8.74
N GLN A 100 -0.29 0.16 -10.02
CA GLN A 100 -1.18 0.99 -10.84
C GLN A 100 -2.64 0.71 -10.49
N THR A 101 -3.09 -0.54 -10.57
CA THR A 101 -4.48 -0.89 -10.22
C THR A 101 -4.55 -2.04 -9.24
N LEU A 102 -5.34 -1.85 -8.19
CA LEU A 102 -5.63 -2.87 -7.19
C LEU A 102 -7.13 -3.10 -7.04
N LEU A 103 -7.55 -4.32 -7.36
CA LEU A 103 -8.93 -4.78 -7.45
C LEU A 103 -9.18 -5.95 -6.49
N SER A 104 -8.79 -5.80 -5.22
CA SER A 104 -9.07 -6.75 -4.12
C SER A 104 -8.38 -6.26 -2.83
N ALA A 105 -7.44 -7.00 -2.25
CA ALA A 105 -6.95 -6.78 -0.91
C ALA A 105 -5.44 -6.62 -0.90
N LEU A 106 -4.99 -5.59 -0.19
CA LEU A 106 -3.59 -5.40 0.13
C LEU A 106 -3.41 -5.35 1.64
N HIS A 107 -2.56 -6.22 2.15
CA HIS A 107 -2.24 -6.26 3.56
C HIS A 107 -0.73 -6.12 3.77
N ILE A 108 -0.34 -5.05 4.45
CA ILE A 108 1.04 -4.82 4.85
C ILE A 108 1.13 -4.75 6.36
N GLN A 109 2.02 -5.56 6.96
CA GLN A 109 2.29 -5.44 8.38
C GLN A 109 3.19 -4.21 8.65
N THR A 110 4.32 -4.12 7.94
CA THR A 110 5.26 -3.02 8.13
C THR A 110 5.70 -2.42 6.79
N LEU A 111 5.55 -1.10 6.68
CA LEU A 111 6.04 -0.31 5.55
C LEU A 111 6.94 0.81 6.07
N LEU A 112 8.21 0.78 5.65
CA LEU A 112 9.26 1.68 6.11
C LEU A 112 9.59 2.82 5.13
N SER A 113 8.89 2.88 4.00
CA SER A 113 9.32 3.62 2.80
C SER A 113 8.16 4.07 1.88
N ALA A 114 8.12 3.83 0.57
CA ALA A 114 7.08 4.40 -0.29
C ALA A 114 6.03 3.36 -0.72
N LEU A 115 4.75 3.70 -0.53
CA LEU A 115 3.63 3.03 -1.19
C LEU A 115 2.96 4.03 -2.14
N HIS A 116 2.96 3.71 -3.43
CA HIS A 116 2.18 4.44 -4.42
C HIS A 116 1.13 3.52 -5.03
N ILE A 117 -0.14 3.93 -4.94
CA ILE A 117 -1.23 3.26 -5.60
C ILE A 117 -2.00 4.26 -6.47
N GLN A 118 -2.14 3.98 -7.77
CA GLN A 118 -2.96 4.83 -8.61
C GLN A 118 -4.45 4.60 -8.32
N THR A 119 -4.94 3.37 -8.44
CA THR A 119 -6.35 3.06 -8.16
C THR A 119 -6.49 1.89 -7.21
N LEU A 120 -7.33 2.07 -6.19
CA LEU A 120 -7.70 1.04 -5.22
C LEU A 120 -9.21 0.89 -5.13
N LEU A 121 -9.70 -0.32 -5.43
CA LEU A 121 -11.12 -0.60 -5.59
C LEU A 121 -11.73 -1.51 -4.51
N CYS A 122 -10.99 -1.90 -3.48
CA CYS A 122 -11.48 -2.80 -2.44
C CYS A 122 -10.87 -2.49 -1.04
N ALA A 123 -9.83 -3.16 -0.59
CA ALA A 123 -9.33 -2.98 0.77
C ALA A 123 -7.81 -2.82 0.84
N LEU A 124 -7.37 -1.86 1.65
CA LEU A 124 -5.99 -1.71 2.06
C LEU A 124 -5.90 -1.71 3.58
N HIS A 125 -5.16 -2.66 4.13
CA HIS A 125 -4.88 -2.76 5.55
C HIS A 125 -3.38 -2.60 5.80
N ILE A 126 -3.02 -1.61 6.62
CA ILE A 126 -1.64 -1.37 7.01
C ILE A 126 -1.55 -1.28 8.52
N GLN A 127 -0.73 -2.15 9.12
CA GLN A 127 -0.51 -2.08 10.57
C GLN A 127 0.42 -0.91 10.92
N THR A 128 1.57 -0.81 10.25
CA THR A 128 2.53 0.26 10.52
C THR A 128 3.04 0.89 9.23
N LEU A 129 2.97 2.22 9.16
CA LEU A 129 3.51 3.03 8.08
C LEU A 129 4.41 4.12 8.65
N LEU A 130 5.68 4.13 8.23
CA LEU A 130 6.72 4.99 8.79
C LEU A 130 7.14 6.16 7.88
N SER A 131 6.50 6.32 6.72
CA SER A 131 7.09 7.03 5.57
C SER A 131 6.07 7.67 4.60
N ALA A 132 5.83 7.18 3.38
CA ALA A 132 4.89 7.85 2.47
C ALA A 132 3.87 6.87 1.88
N LEU A 133 2.60 7.26 1.96
CA LEU A 133 1.51 6.62 1.24
C LEU A 133 0.84 7.63 0.32
N HIS A 134 0.87 7.34 -0.98
CA HIS A 134 0.21 8.14 -1.99
C HIS A 134 -0.83 7.29 -2.71
N ILE A 135 -2.10 7.71 -2.63
CA ILE A 135 -3.20 7.09 -3.37
C ILE A 135 -3.86 8.13 -4.25
N GLN A 136 -3.98 7.83 -5.55
CA GLN A 136 -4.74 8.71 -6.42
C GLN A 136 -6.25 8.51 -6.18
N THR A 137 -6.76 7.29 -6.35
CA THR A 137 -8.19 7.02 -6.13
C THR A 137 -8.41 5.85 -5.20
N LEU A 138 -9.28 6.05 -4.20
CA LEU A 138 -9.71 5.03 -3.26
C LEU A 138 -11.24 4.92 -3.26
N LEU A 139 -11.74 3.74 -3.60
CA LEU A 139 -13.17 3.49 -3.79
C LEU A 139 -13.86 2.71 -2.68
N CYS A 140 -13.15 2.00 -1.79
CA CYS A 140 -13.80 1.11 -0.80
C CYS A 140 -13.34 1.21 0.68
N ALA A 141 -12.13 0.78 1.05
CA ALA A 141 -11.70 0.88 2.45
C ALA A 141 -10.18 1.01 2.61
N LEU A 142 -9.78 1.92 3.48
CA LEU A 142 -8.42 2.02 3.99
C LEU A 142 -8.44 1.96 5.51
N HIS A 143 -7.73 0.98 6.06
CA HIS A 143 -7.52 0.85 7.49
C HIS A 143 -6.02 0.96 7.80
N ILE A 144 -5.67 1.93 8.63
CA ILE A 144 -4.29 2.13 9.09
C ILE A 144 -4.28 2.15 10.61
N GLN A 145 -3.49 1.26 11.23
CA GLN A 145 -3.35 1.28 12.67
C GLN A 145 -2.40 2.43 13.10
N THR A 146 -1.22 2.50 12.51
CA THR A 146 -0.25 3.55 12.86
C THR A 146 0.32 4.20 11.60
N LEU A 147 0.21 5.53 11.54
CA LEU A 147 0.81 6.35 10.50
C LEU A 147 1.72 7.41 11.13
N LEU A 148 3.01 7.27 10.92
CA LEU A 148 4.05 8.10 11.52
C LEU A 148 4.47 9.29 10.66
N SER A 149 3.87 9.43 9.47
CA SER A 149 4.45 10.20 8.38
C SER A 149 3.36 10.72 7.43
N ALA A 150 3.56 10.77 6.10
CA ALA A 150 2.62 11.40 5.18
C ALA A 150 1.64 10.40 4.52
N LEU A 151 0.35 10.76 4.56
CA LEU A 151 -0.71 10.14 3.78
C LEU A 151 -1.31 11.18 2.82
N HIS A 152 -1.19 10.93 1.52
CA HIS A 152 -1.82 11.75 0.49
C HIS A 152 -2.85 10.93 -0.27
N ILE A 153 -4.08 11.43 -0.33
CA ILE A 153 -5.17 10.81 -1.09
C ILE A 153 -5.79 11.87 -1.98
N GLN A 154 -5.81 11.64 -3.29
CA GLN A 154 -6.48 12.58 -4.19
C GLN A 154 -8.00 12.43 -4.05
N THR A 155 -8.55 11.24 -4.26
CA THR A 155 -9.99 11.01 -4.11
C THR A 155 -10.30 9.83 -3.21
N LEU A 156 -11.19 10.06 -2.25
CA LEU A 156 -11.71 9.05 -1.34
C LEU A 156 -13.23 9.01 -1.41
N LEU A 157 -13.76 7.89 -1.90
CA LEU A 157 -15.18 7.67 -2.15
C LEU A 157 -15.88 6.82 -1.07
N SER A 158 -15.15 6.35 -0.06
CA SER A 158 -15.65 5.38 0.93
C SER A 158 -15.07 5.56 2.36
N ALA A 159 -14.55 4.53 3.01
CA ALA A 159 -14.13 4.63 4.41
C ALA A 159 -12.61 4.75 4.56
N LEU A 160 -12.18 5.73 5.35
CA LEU A 160 -10.82 5.81 5.89
C LEU A 160 -10.90 5.69 7.41
N HIS A 161 -10.27 4.66 7.95
CA HIS A 161 -10.11 4.48 9.39
C HIS A 161 -8.63 4.54 9.76
N ILE A 162 -8.28 5.47 10.65
CA ILE A 162 -6.93 5.62 11.17
C ILE A 162 -6.98 5.59 12.69
N GLN A 163 -6.26 4.66 13.30
CA GLN A 163 -6.18 4.62 14.76
C GLN A 163 -5.27 5.73 15.27
N THR A 164 -4.06 5.86 14.71
CA THR A 164 -3.11 6.89 15.11
C THR A 164 -2.45 7.56 13.91
N LEU A 165 -2.51 8.89 13.88
CA LEU A 165 -1.88 9.74 12.88
C LEU A 165 -0.96 10.77 13.55
N LEU A 166 0.35 10.60 13.36
CA LEU A 166 1.39 11.42 14.02
C LEU A 166 1.92 12.55 13.14
N SER A 167 1.64 12.53 11.85
CA SER A 167 2.14 13.48 10.85
C SER A 167 0.98 13.93 9.95
N ALA A 168 1.19 14.28 8.68
CA ALA A 168 0.20 14.90 7.82
C ALA A 168 -0.72 13.89 7.10
N LEU A 169 -2.01 14.22 7.10
CA LEU A 169 -3.01 13.65 6.20
C LEU A 169 -3.50 14.75 5.26
N HIS A 170 -3.29 14.55 3.97
CA HIS A 170 -3.83 15.43 2.93
C HIS A 170 -4.82 14.66 2.06
N ILE A 171 -6.05 15.16 1.97
CA ILE A 171 -7.11 14.61 1.13
C ILE A 171 -7.66 15.70 0.22
N GLN A 172 -7.65 15.49 -1.09
CA GLN A 172 -8.25 16.47 -2.00
C GLN A 172 -9.78 16.38 -1.93
N THR A 173 -10.35 15.20 -2.14
CA THR A 173 -11.79 14.98 -2.07
C THR A 173 -12.17 13.81 -1.18
N LEU A 174 -13.10 14.04 -0.25
CA LEU A 174 -13.69 13.03 0.62
C LEU A 174 -15.20 13.05 0.51
N LEU A 175 -15.78 11.94 0.04
CA LEU A 175 -17.20 11.82 -0.31
C LEU A 175 -18.03 10.99 0.69
N SER A 176 -17.41 10.39 1.72
CA SER A 176 -18.11 9.42 2.60
C SER A 176 -17.71 9.42 4.09
N ALA A 177 -16.66 8.73 4.55
CA ALA A 177 -16.37 8.68 5.99
C ALA A 177 -14.87 8.70 6.28
N LEU A 178 -14.47 9.65 7.13
CA LEU A 178 -13.16 9.68 7.76
C LEU A 178 -13.33 9.51 9.27
N HIS A 179 -12.74 8.44 9.80
CA HIS A 179 -12.65 8.20 11.23
C HIS A 179 -11.19 8.18 11.68
N ILE A 180 -10.86 9.07 12.62
CA ILE A 180 -9.53 9.14 13.22
C ILE A 180 -9.65 9.08 14.73
N GLN A 181 -9.03 8.08 15.36
CA GLN A 181 -9.01 8.02 16.81
C GLN A 181 -8.04 9.06 17.39
N THR A 182 -6.80 9.13 16.91
CA THR A 182 -5.84 10.17 17.32
C THR A 182 -5.19 10.89 16.15
N LEU A 183 -5.25 12.22 16.18
CA LEU A 183 -4.58 13.11 15.23
C LEU A 183 -3.67 14.10 15.98
N LEU A 184 -2.37 13.98 15.73
CA LEU A 184 -1.34 14.72 16.45
C LEU A 184 -0.65 15.83 15.65
N SER A 185 -0.95 16.02 14.36
CA SER A 185 -0.35 17.13 13.60
C SER A 185 -1.29 17.86 12.62
N ALA A 186 -1.47 17.41 11.38
CA ALA A 186 -2.20 18.17 10.37
C ALA A 186 -3.15 17.29 9.59
N LEU A 187 -4.41 17.74 9.50
CA LEU A 187 -5.39 17.22 8.57
C LEU A 187 -5.80 18.35 7.62
N HIS A 188 -5.51 18.18 6.34
CA HIS A 188 -5.96 19.09 5.30
C HIS A 188 -6.92 18.36 4.36
N ILE A 189 -8.13 18.89 4.22
CA ILE A 189 -9.16 18.38 3.31
C ILE A 189 -9.62 19.52 2.40
N GLN A 190 -9.50 19.37 1.08
CA GLN A 190 -10.00 20.41 0.17
C GLN A 190 -11.53 20.36 0.05
N THR A 191 -12.13 19.18 -0.16
CA THR A 191 -13.58 19.03 -0.21
C THR A 191 -14.07 17.88 0.68
N LEU A 192 -14.98 18.18 1.61
CA LEU A 192 -15.64 17.22 2.47
C LEU A 192 -17.16 17.28 2.24
N LEU A 193 -17.74 16.18 1.71
CA LEU A 193 -19.17 16.09 1.41
C LEU A 193 -19.96 15.20 2.38
N SER A 194 -19.32 14.70 3.44
CA SER A 194 -19.86 13.63 4.29
C SER A 194 -19.20 13.57 5.69
N ALA A 195 -19.24 12.44 6.40
CA ALA A 195 -18.89 12.41 7.81
C ALA A 195 -17.39 12.51 8.09
N LEU A 196 -17.02 13.44 8.98
CA LEU A 196 -15.71 13.48 9.63
C LEU A 196 -15.88 13.24 11.13
N HIS A 197 -15.27 12.16 11.64
CA HIS A 197 -15.16 11.91 13.07
C HIS A 197 -13.71 11.86 13.53
N ILE A 198 -13.36 12.71 14.48
CA ILE A 198 -12.05 12.72 15.13
C ILE A 198 -12.26 12.67 16.64
N GLN A 199 -11.77 11.62 17.30
CA GLN A 199 -11.91 11.46 18.75
C GLN A 199 -10.91 12.32 19.53
N THR A 200 -9.68 12.43 19.06
CA THR A 200 -8.69 13.33 19.66
C THR A 200 -7.97 14.11 18.58
N LEU A 201 -8.10 15.43 18.64
CA LEU A 201 -7.42 16.38 17.76
C LEU A 201 -6.53 17.27 18.61
N LEU A 202 -5.21 17.20 18.39
CA LEU A 202 -4.24 18.01 19.15
C LEU A 202 -3.71 19.23 18.39
N CYS A 203 -3.93 19.31 17.08
CA CYS A 203 -3.28 20.28 16.19
C CYS A 203 -4.22 20.72 15.05
N ALA A 204 -3.69 21.07 13.86
CA ALA A 204 -4.41 21.81 12.83
C ALA A 204 -5.40 20.94 12.02
N LEU A 205 -6.64 21.42 11.91
CA LEU A 205 -7.65 20.95 10.98
C LEU A 205 -7.96 22.06 9.98
N HIS A 206 -7.74 21.79 8.69
CA HIS A 206 -8.12 22.71 7.62
C HIS A 206 -9.07 22.01 6.65
N ILE A 207 -10.23 22.62 6.43
CA ILE A 207 -11.23 22.15 5.46
C ILE A 207 -11.64 23.34 4.61
N GLN A 208 -11.37 23.28 3.29
CA GLN A 208 -11.68 24.40 2.40
C GLN A 208 -13.16 24.45 2.03
N THR A 209 -13.77 23.32 1.73
CA THR A 209 -15.22 23.22 1.43
C THR A 209 -15.84 22.10 2.25
N LEU A 210 -16.92 22.45 2.98
CA LEU A 210 -17.63 21.57 3.90
C LEU A 210 -19.13 21.58 3.56
N LEU A 211 -19.68 20.43 3.18
CA LEU A 211 -21.11 20.23 2.96
C LEU A 211 -21.63 19.05 3.79
N SER A 212 -21.22 18.98 5.06
CA SER A 212 -21.40 17.74 5.81
C SER A 212 -21.39 17.85 7.34
N ALA A 213 -21.67 16.72 7.99
CA ALA A 213 -21.64 16.58 9.45
C ALA A 213 -20.20 16.40 9.98
N LEU A 214 -19.84 17.22 10.95
CA LEU A 214 -18.50 17.28 11.53
C LEU A 214 -18.58 16.99 13.03
N ASN A 215 -17.94 15.90 13.48
CA ASN A 215 -17.87 15.54 14.88
C ASN A 215 -16.40 15.42 15.32
N VAL A 216 -15.85 16.55 15.74
CA VAL A 216 -14.45 16.64 16.21
C VAL A 216 -14.48 16.93 17.70
N CYS A 217 -13.99 15.97 18.47
CA CYS A 217 -13.75 16.18 19.89
C CYS A 217 -12.36 16.82 20.05
N LEU A 218 -12.36 18.14 20.25
CA LEU A 218 -11.17 18.92 20.51
C LEU A 218 -10.70 18.66 21.94
N GLN A 219 -9.57 17.97 22.10
CA GLN A 219 -8.75 18.12 23.29
C GLN A 219 -7.67 19.14 22.97
N THR A 220 -8.03 20.43 22.90
CA THR A 220 -7.04 21.48 23.08
C THR A 220 -6.52 21.34 24.50
N ARG A 221 -5.34 20.74 24.68
CA ARG A 221 -4.54 21.17 25.84
C ARG A 221 -4.19 22.62 25.50
N ALA A 222 -4.93 23.54 26.09
CA ALA A 222 -4.55 24.93 26.14
C ALA A 222 -3.13 24.96 26.71
N VAL A 223 -2.12 25.04 25.85
CA VAL A 223 -0.82 25.57 26.26
C VAL A 223 -0.84 27.04 25.88
N THR A 224 -1.71 27.76 26.59
CA THR A 224 -1.60 29.18 26.90
C THR A 224 -2.30 29.36 28.25
N ASP A 225 -1.49 29.45 29.31
CA ASP A 225 -1.80 29.94 30.66
C ASP A 225 -3.24 29.74 31.21
N ARG A 226 -3.49 28.57 31.80
CA ARG A 226 -3.61 28.35 33.26
C ARG A 226 -3.79 26.87 33.57
#